data_AF-A0A8T1A3G5-F1
#
_entry.id   AF-A0A8T1A3G5-F1
#
_cell.length_a   1.000
_cell.length_b   1.000
_cell.length_c   1.000
_cell.angle_alpha   90.00
_cell.angle_beta   90.00
_cell.angle_gamma   90.00
#
_symmetry.space_group_name_H-M   'P 1'
#
loop_
_entity.id
_entity.type
_entity.pdbx_description
1 polymer ?
#
loop_
_entity_poly.entity_id
_entity_poly.type
_entity_poly.pdbx_seq_one_letter_code
_entity_poly.pdbx_strand_id
1 'polypeptide(L)'
;MTLEQQIKQAAIPTLERKWKIYVIHHSHTDLGYTDRQEKIEQYHVDFIRQALRIVNNAHNGVKPEWKGFRWTCETFWAVEQFLKQAVDEEKAAFADAVRRGDIELSGTYLNMTELPDLQLLNKIHSTAQTYAASICYPIDRQMTAHINAHTLACVVNFR
;
A
#
# COMPACT_ATOMS: atom_id res chain seq x y z
N MET A 1 27.58 -15.90 -15.93
CA MET A 1 26.95 -16.94 -15.10
C MET A 1 25.49 -16.52 -14.90
N THR A 2 24.52 -17.40 -15.18
CA THR A 2 23.08 -17.08 -15.08
C THR A 2 22.59 -17.20 -13.63
N LEU A 3 21.45 -16.58 -13.32
CA LEU A 3 20.81 -16.68 -11.99
C LEU A 3 20.57 -18.14 -11.59
N GLU A 4 20.15 -18.97 -12.55
CA GLU A 4 19.97 -20.42 -12.35
C GLU A 4 21.27 -21.14 -11.98
N GLN A 5 22.40 -20.74 -12.59
CA GLN A 5 23.72 -21.30 -12.28
C GLN A 5 24.18 -20.87 -10.88
N GLN A 6 23.88 -19.65 -10.44
CA GLN A 6 24.21 -19.15 -9.10
C GLN A 6 23.40 -19.85 -8.01
N ILE A 7 22.10 -20.08 -8.22
CA ILE A 7 21.24 -20.81 -7.28
C ILE A 7 21.72 -22.25 -7.09
N LYS A 8 22.16 -22.92 -8.17
CA LYS A 8 22.69 -24.29 -8.11
C LYS A 8 24.04 -24.41 -7.38
N GLN A 9 24.86 -23.37 -7.40
CA GLN A 9 26.18 -23.35 -6.74
C GLN A 9 26.11 -22.91 -5.28
N ALA A 10 25.05 -22.20 -4.87
CA ALA A 10 24.84 -21.87 -3.48
C ALA A 10 24.63 -23.17 -2.67
N ALA A 11 25.36 -23.33 -1.57
CA ALA A 11 25.05 -24.36 -0.59
C ALA A 11 23.71 -24.00 0.07
N ILE A 12 22.60 -24.47 -0.49
CA ILE A 12 21.26 -24.22 0.04
C ILE A 12 21.05 -25.21 1.19
N PRO A 13 20.99 -24.75 2.46
CA PRO A 13 20.65 -25.64 3.57
C PRO A 13 19.28 -26.27 3.29
N THR A 14 19.17 -27.58 3.48
CA THR A 14 17.90 -28.28 3.31
C THR A 14 16.91 -27.75 4.34
N LEU A 15 15.77 -27.23 3.88
CA LEU A 15 14.75 -26.74 4.79
C LEU A 15 14.14 -27.92 5.55
N GLU A 16 14.38 -27.98 6.86
CA GLU A 16 13.91 -29.09 7.72
C GLU A 16 12.40 -29.05 8.01
N ARG A 17 11.71 -27.96 7.62
CA ARG A 17 10.27 -27.78 7.83
C ARG A 17 9.60 -27.06 6.67
N LYS A 18 8.28 -27.26 6.55
CA LYS A 18 7.45 -26.49 5.63
C LYS A 18 7.27 -25.06 6.15
N TRP A 19 7.62 -24.08 5.32
CA TRP A 19 7.42 -22.66 5.60
C TRP A 19 6.21 -22.15 4.84
N LYS A 20 5.42 -21.28 5.48
CA LYS A 20 4.40 -20.48 4.81
C LYS A 20 4.94 -19.06 4.67
N ILE A 21 5.09 -18.60 3.44
CA ILE A 21 5.61 -17.26 3.12
C ILE A 21 4.42 -16.41 2.67
N TYR A 22 4.31 -15.23 3.27
CA TYR A 22 3.35 -14.20 2.85
C TYR A 22 4.14 -13.11 2.13
N VAL A 23 3.65 -12.68 0.97
CA VAL A 23 4.28 -11.66 0.15
C VAL A 23 3.32 -10.47 0.07
N ILE A 24 3.80 -9.28 0.43
CA ILE A 24 3.04 -8.04 0.43
C ILE A 24 3.70 -7.09 -0.57
N HIS A 25 3.02 -6.79 -1.66
CA HIS A 25 3.49 -5.82 -2.64
C HIS A 25 3.08 -4.42 -2.20
N HIS A 26 4.05 -3.54 -2.06
CA HIS A 26 3.84 -2.12 -1.75
C HIS A 26 5.02 -1.33 -2.28
N SER A 27 4.88 0.00 -2.30
CA SER A 27 6.01 0.91 -2.42
C SER A 27 6.10 1.75 -1.15
N HIS A 28 7.33 1.92 -0.64
CA HIS A 28 7.58 2.78 0.51
C HIS A 28 7.45 4.25 0.10
N THR A 29 6.81 5.06 0.94
CA THR A 29 6.57 6.49 0.72
C THR A 29 7.52 7.33 1.56
N ASP A 30 8.57 7.85 0.92
CA ASP A 30 9.54 8.77 1.51
C ASP A 30 9.44 10.16 0.85
N LEU A 31 8.74 11.09 1.50
CA LEU A 31 8.61 12.46 0.99
C LEU A 31 9.82 13.31 1.35
N GLY A 32 10.53 13.79 0.32
CA GLY A 32 11.64 14.73 0.47
C GLY A 32 12.98 14.10 0.89
N TYR A 33 13.07 12.78 0.94
CA TYR A 33 14.34 12.07 1.18
C TYR A 33 14.99 11.59 -0.12
N THR A 34 14.28 10.79 -0.90
CA THR A 34 14.80 10.14 -2.12
C THR A 34 14.80 11.07 -3.33
N ASP A 35 13.82 11.97 -3.43
CA ASP A 35 13.71 12.97 -4.49
C ASP A 35 12.75 14.10 -4.07
N ARG A 36 12.49 15.05 -4.98
CA ARG A 36 11.52 16.13 -4.81
C ARG A 36 10.11 15.57 -4.61
N GLN A 37 9.34 16.25 -3.75
CA GLN A 37 7.99 15.80 -3.35
C GLN A 37 7.06 15.61 -4.55
N GLU A 38 7.13 16.51 -5.53
CA GLU A 38 6.30 16.46 -6.74
C GLU A 38 6.61 15.24 -7.62
N LYS A 39 7.88 14.81 -7.61
CA LYS A 39 8.31 13.62 -8.35
C LYS A 39 7.88 12.34 -7.64
N ILE A 40 7.98 12.31 -6.32
CA ILE A 40 7.47 11.21 -5.50
C ILE A 40 5.95 11.08 -5.63
N GLU A 41 5.23 12.21 -5.65
CA GLU A 41 3.79 12.24 -5.95
C GLU A 41 3.47 11.56 -7.28
N GLN A 42 4.10 11.99 -8.38
CA GLN A 42 3.89 11.40 -9.70
C GLN A 42 4.14 9.89 -9.69
N TYR A 43 5.21 9.44 -9.05
CA TYR A 43 5.50 8.01 -8.92
C TYR A 43 4.41 7.24 -8.19
N HIS A 44 3.95 7.73 -7.04
CA HIS A 44 2.89 7.03 -6.30
C HIS A 44 1.56 6.99 -7.04
N VAL A 45 1.20 8.07 -7.75
CA VAL A 45 0.02 8.10 -8.62
C VAL A 45 0.15 7.03 -9.71
N ASP A 46 1.31 6.96 -10.38
CA ASP A 46 1.56 6.01 -11.45
C ASP A 46 1.65 4.56 -10.94
N PHE A 47 2.17 4.33 -9.73
CA PHE A 47 2.18 3.02 -9.10
C PHE A 47 0.76 2.52 -8.83
N ILE A 48 -0.13 3.39 -8.32
CA ILE A 48 -1.53 3.03 -8.10
C ILE A 48 -2.23 2.71 -9.41
N ARG A 49 -2.02 3.49 -10.48
CA ARG A 49 -2.54 3.18 -11.83
C ARG A 49 -2.06 1.83 -12.35
N GLN A 50 -0.77 1.53 -12.18
CA GLN A 50 -0.19 0.26 -12.58
C GLN A 50 -0.77 -0.91 -11.78
N ALA A 51 -0.88 -0.77 -10.46
CA ALA A 51 -1.50 -1.75 -9.59
C ALA A 51 -2.95 -2.01 -10.01
N LEU A 52 -3.73 -0.94 -10.26
CA LEU A 52 -5.12 -1.02 -10.72
C LEU A 52 -5.24 -1.79 -12.04
N ARG A 53 -4.37 -1.52 -13.01
CA ARG A 53 -4.31 -2.28 -14.28
C ARG A 53 -4.01 -3.76 -14.03
N ILE A 54 -3.04 -4.08 -13.18
CA ILE A 54 -2.64 -5.46 -12.90
C ILE A 54 -3.78 -6.22 -12.24
N VAL A 55 -4.39 -5.67 -11.19
CA VAL A 55 -5.49 -6.34 -10.47
C VAL A 55 -6.71 -6.52 -11.34
N ASN A 56 -7.06 -5.54 -12.18
CA ASN A 56 -8.21 -5.65 -13.08
C ASN A 56 -7.94 -6.67 -14.20
N ASN A 57 -6.73 -6.74 -14.76
CA ASN A 57 -6.37 -7.77 -15.74
C ASN A 57 -6.38 -9.17 -15.14
N ALA A 58 -5.95 -9.31 -13.88
CA ALA A 58 -6.04 -10.57 -13.15
C ALA A 58 -7.49 -10.97 -12.87
N HIS A 59 -8.32 -10.02 -12.40
CA HIS A 59 -9.73 -10.23 -12.08
C HIS A 59 -10.57 -10.62 -13.30
N ASN A 60 -10.37 -9.93 -14.42
CA ASN A 60 -11.12 -10.15 -15.66
C ASN A 60 -10.60 -11.34 -16.49
N GLY A 61 -9.59 -12.07 -15.99
CA GLY A 61 -9.02 -13.23 -16.68
C GLY A 61 -8.19 -12.89 -17.93
N VAL A 62 -7.85 -11.62 -18.16
CA VAL A 62 -6.94 -11.19 -19.23
C VAL A 62 -5.52 -11.75 -18.99
N LYS A 63 -5.13 -11.82 -17.71
CA LYS A 63 -3.84 -12.34 -17.25
C LYS A 63 -4.03 -13.36 -16.12
N PRO A 64 -4.43 -14.61 -16.41
CA PRO A 64 -4.68 -15.64 -15.41
C PRO A 64 -3.46 -15.94 -14.54
N GLU A 65 -2.25 -15.76 -15.07
CA GLU A 65 -0.98 -15.95 -14.35
C GLU A 65 -0.76 -14.94 -13.21
N TRP A 66 -1.49 -13.82 -13.21
CA TRP A 66 -1.44 -12.80 -12.15
C TRP A 66 -2.49 -13.01 -11.05
N LYS A 67 -3.24 -14.11 -11.11
CA LYS A 67 -4.25 -14.43 -10.09
C LYS A 67 -3.62 -14.45 -8.70
N GLY A 68 -4.22 -13.69 -7.78
CA GLY A 68 -3.76 -13.57 -6.40
C GLY A 68 -2.77 -12.44 -6.15
N PHE A 69 -2.38 -11.67 -7.18
CA PHE A 69 -1.68 -10.41 -6.97
C PHE A 69 -2.55 -9.45 -6.16
N ARG A 70 -1.94 -8.83 -5.13
CA ARG A 70 -2.55 -7.79 -4.31
C ARG A 70 -1.55 -6.66 -4.12
N TRP A 71 -2.07 -5.44 -3.99
CA TRP A 71 -1.27 -4.23 -3.74
C TRP A 71 -1.71 -3.54 -2.45
N THR A 72 -0.76 -3.22 -1.58
CA THR A 72 -1.02 -2.44 -0.37
C THR A 72 -0.52 -1.02 -0.58
N CYS A 73 -1.44 -0.05 -0.48
CA CYS A 73 -1.07 1.36 -0.40
C CYS A 73 -0.54 1.65 1.02
N GLU A 74 0.77 1.85 1.16
CA GLU A 74 1.41 2.06 2.47
C GLU A 74 0.86 3.27 3.22
N THR A 75 0.70 4.37 2.49
CA THR A 75 0.25 5.65 3.04
C THR A 75 -1.01 6.11 2.32
N PHE A 76 -1.94 6.68 3.07
CA PHE A 76 -3.15 7.26 2.52
C PHE A 76 -2.85 8.55 1.74
N TRP A 77 -1.75 9.25 2.03
CA TRP A 77 -1.31 10.40 1.24
C TRP A 77 -1.13 10.06 -0.24
N ALA A 78 -0.55 8.89 -0.55
CA ALA A 78 -0.39 8.42 -1.94
C ALA A 78 -1.74 8.20 -2.63
N VAL A 79 -2.70 7.62 -1.89
CA VAL A 79 -4.08 7.42 -2.36
C VAL A 79 -4.77 8.77 -2.59
N GLU A 80 -4.61 9.71 -1.67
CA GLU A 80 -5.18 11.05 -1.79
C GLU A 80 -4.66 11.77 -3.05
N GLN A 81 -3.35 11.73 -3.33
CA GLN A 81 -2.82 12.36 -4.53
C GLN A 81 -3.31 11.67 -5.82
N PHE A 82 -3.41 10.34 -5.81
CA PHE A 82 -4.04 9.61 -6.92
C PHE A 82 -5.48 10.07 -7.12
N LEU A 83 -6.30 10.13 -6.07
CA LEU A 83 -7.71 10.53 -6.17
C LEU A 83 -7.90 11.97 -6.66
N LYS A 84 -6.99 12.90 -6.33
CA LYS A 84 -7.03 14.27 -6.83
C LYS A 84 -6.79 14.36 -8.34
N GLN A 85 -5.97 13.47 -8.89
CA GLN A 85 -5.60 13.46 -10.31
C GLN A 85 -6.41 12.48 -11.16
N ALA A 86 -7.06 11.51 -10.52
CA ALA A 86 -7.82 10.45 -11.18
C ALA A 86 -9.11 10.99 -11.80
N VAL A 87 -9.44 10.48 -13.00
CA VAL A 87 -10.77 10.65 -13.59
C VAL A 87 -11.80 9.79 -12.84
N ASP A 88 -13.09 10.04 -13.06
CA ASP A 88 -14.15 9.36 -12.30
C ASP A 88 -14.18 7.85 -12.55
N GLU A 89 -13.82 7.40 -13.76
CA GLU A 89 -13.67 5.99 -14.09
C GLU A 89 -12.53 5.33 -13.29
N GLU A 90 -11.40 6.03 -13.12
CA GLU A 90 -10.26 5.54 -12.33
C GLU A 90 -10.63 5.46 -10.84
N LYS A 91 -11.35 6.46 -10.31
CA LYS A 91 -11.83 6.45 -8.92
C LYS A 91 -12.80 5.31 -8.65
N ALA A 92 -13.76 5.07 -9.55
CA ALA A 92 -14.70 3.98 -9.43
C ALA A 92 -13.99 2.62 -9.48
N ALA A 93 -13.11 2.43 -10.46
CA ALA A 93 -12.33 1.20 -10.59
C ALA A 93 -11.44 0.94 -9.37
N PHE A 94 -10.82 1.98 -8.81
CA PHE A 94 -10.02 1.88 -7.58
C PHE A 94 -10.89 1.49 -6.38
N ALA A 95 -12.04 2.13 -6.18
CA ALA A 95 -12.98 1.78 -5.11
C ALA A 95 -13.44 0.32 -5.21
N ASP A 96 -13.72 -0.17 -6.42
CA ASP A 96 -14.09 -1.56 -6.63
C ASP A 96 -12.93 -2.52 -6.35
N ALA A 97 -11.70 -2.18 -6.75
CA ALA A 97 -10.53 -2.98 -6.44
C ALA A 97 -10.27 -3.07 -4.92
N VAL A 98 -10.55 -1.99 -4.18
CA VAL A 98 -10.48 -1.98 -2.71
C VAL A 98 -11.56 -2.88 -2.10
N ARG A 99 -12.82 -2.77 -2.55
CA ARG A 99 -13.92 -3.62 -2.06
C ARG A 99 -13.69 -5.10 -2.32
N ARG A 100 -13.07 -5.45 -3.46
CA ARG A 100 -12.69 -6.84 -3.78
C ARG A 100 -11.48 -7.33 -2.96
N GLY A 101 -10.78 -6.43 -2.28
CA GLY A 101 -9.56 -6.71 -1.52
C GLY A 101 -8.32 -6.89 -2.39
N ASP A 102 -8.38 -6.56 -3.69
CA ASP A 102 -7.22 -6.63 -4.58
C ASP A 102 -6.23 -5.49 -4.29
N ILE A 103 -6.75 -4.36 -3.81
CA ILE A 103 -5.98 -3.24 -3.29
C ILE A 103 -6.34 -3.03 -1.81
N GLU A 104 -5.36 -2.87 -0.95
CA GLU A 104 -5.54 -2.60 0.48
C GLU A 104 -5.19 -1.14 0.81
N LEU A 105 -6.02 -0.53 1.66
CA LEU A 105 -5.78 0.81 2.23
C LEU A 105 -5.15 0.68 3.61
N SER A 106 -4.03 1.36 3.82
CA SER A 106 -3.48 1.57 5.16
C SER A 106 -4.17 2.75 5.85
N GLY A 107 -4.47 2.61 7.14
CA GLY A 107 -4.95 3.74 7.97
C GLY A 107 -3.90 4.82 8.25
N THR A 108 -2.63 4.59 7.88
CA THR A 108 -1.55 5.58 8.01
C THR A 108 -1.72 6.69 6.98
N TYR A 109 -1.75 7.96 7.39
CA TYR A 109 -1.69 9.04 6.41
C TYR A 109 -0.29 9.17 5.79
N LEU A 110 0.76 9.24 6.63
CA LEU A 110 2.18 9.23 6.28
C LEU A 110 2.98 8.52 7.38
N ASN A 111 4.23 8.11 7.09
CA ASN A 111 5.15 7.56 8.09
C ASN A 111 5.63 8.67 9.06
N MET A 112 4.75 9.09 9.98
CA MET A 112 4.98 10.22 10.88
C MET A 112 5.90 9.85 12.06
N THR A 113 6.58 10.86 12.60
CA THR A 113 7.29 10.78 13.89
C THR A 113 6.35 11.13 15.05
N GLU A 114 6.86 11.11 16.29
CA GLU A 114 6.14 11.51 17.52
C GLU A 114 5.94 13.02 17.70
N LEU A 115 6.38 13.85 16.74
CA LEU A 115 6.33 15.31 16.86
C LEU A 115 4.92 15.92 16.73
N PRO A 116 4.01 15.43 15.86
CA PRO A 116 2.65 15.93 15.77
C PRO A 116 1.87 15.72 17.07
N ASP A 117 1.05 16.70 17.44
CA ASP A 117 0.13 16.52 18.56
C ASP A 117 -1.03 15.56 18.21
N LEU A 118 -1.75 15.12 19.24
CA LEU A 118 -2.87 14.17 19.09
C LEU A 118 -4.00 14.71 18.19
N GLN A 119 -4.26 16.03 18.22
CA GLN A 119 -5.33 16.62 17.42
C GLN A 119 -4.98 16.56 15.93
N LEU A 120 -3.73 16.87 15.59
CA LEU A 120 -3.21 16.77 14.25
C LEU A 120 -3.18 15.31 13.77
N LEU A 121 -2.69 14.37 14.58
CA LEU A 121 -2.69 12.94 14.27
C LEU A 121 -4.11 12.42 13.98
N ASN A 122 -5.08 12.73 14.85
CA ASN A 122 -6.46 12.32 14.64
C ASN A 122 -7.04 12.92 13.36
N LYS A 123 -6.75 14.19 13.09
CA LYS A 123 -7.22 14.86 11.88
C LYS A 123 -6.66 14.19 10.62
N ILE A 124 -5.36 13.93 10.54
CA ILE A 124 -4.76 13.33 9.33
C ILE A 124 -5.19 11.87 9.12
N HIS A 125 -5.32 11.08 10.20
CA HIS A 125 -5.78 9.69 10.09
C HIS A 125 -7.27 9.59 9.73
N SER A 126 -8.08 10.58 10.12
CA SER A 126 -9.50 10.63 9.75
C SER A 126 -9.73 10.73 8.23
N THR A 127 -8.75 11.23 7.47
CA THR A 127 -8.86 11.32 6.00
C THR A 127 -9.02 9.94 5.37
N ALA A 128 -8.22 8.96 5.82
CA ALA A 128 -8.29 7.59 5.33
C ALA A 128 -9.64 6.95 5.67
N GLN A 129 -10.08 7.12 6.91
CA GLN A 129 -11.36 6.61 7.40
C GLN A 129 -12.55 7.23 6.64
N THR A 130 -12.51 8.53 6.39
CA THR A 130 -13.56 9.26 5.64
C THR A 130 -13.70 8.73 4.22
N TYR A 131 -12.58 8.54 3.52
CA TYR A 131 -12.62 7.97 2.18
C TYR A 131 -13.14 6.52 2.20
N ALA A 132 -12.61 5.69 3.09
CA ALA A 132 -13.01 4.29 3.19
C ALA A 132 -14.51 4.14 3.51
N ALA A 133 -15.04 4.97 4.41
CA ALA A 133 -16.48 5.04 4.68
C ALA A 133 -17.30 5.39 3.43
N SER A 134 -16.81 6.31 2.59
CA SER A 134 -17.51 6.70 1.35
C SER A 134 -17.62 5.55 0.33
N ILE A 135 -16.74 4.55 0.42
CA ILE A 135 -16.79 3.34 -0.41
C ILE A 135 -17.29 2.10 0.35
N CYS A 136 -17.82 2.26 1.57
CA CYS A 136 -18.28 1.20 2.46
C CYS A 136 -17.20 0.14 2.80
N TYR A 137 -15.95 0.59 3.00
CA TYR A 137 -14.82 -0.26 3.34
C TYR A 137 -14.34 0.02 4.78
N PRO A 138 -14.20 -1.00 5.64
CA PRO A 138 -13.63 -0.82 6.97
C PRO A 138 -12.10 -0.82 6.90
N ILE A 139 -11.45 0.21 7.47
CA ILE A 139 -10.01 0.17 7.73
C ILE A 139 -9.79 -0.32 9.16
N ASP A 140 -9.18 -1.50 9.29
CA ASP A 140 -8.84 -2.16 10.56
C ASP A 140 -7.32 -2.43 10.68
N ARG A 141 -6.53 -1.96 9.71
CA ARG A 141 -5.10 -2.23 9.59
C ARG A 141 -4.32 -0.99 9.19
N GLN A 142 -3.06 -0.99 9.60
CA GLN A 142 -2.11 0.07 9.33
C GLN A 142 -0.75 -0.53 9.00
N MET A 143 -0.13 -0.03 7.92
CA MET A 143 1.28 -0.28 7.67
C MET A 143 2.09 0.92 8.13
N THR A 144 3.09 0.65 8.97
CA THR A 144 4.07 1.64 9.43
C THR A 144 5.45 1.09 9.14
N ALA A 145 6.29 1.86 8.46
CA ALA A 145 7.67 1.49 8.18
C ALA A 145 8.59 2.69 8.43
N HIS A 146 9.83 2.42 8.86
CA HIS A 146 10.89 3.42 9.04
C HIS A 146 10.53 4.63 9.92
N ILE A 147 9.73 4.42 10.98
CA ILE A 147 9.48 5.45 11.98
C ILE A 147 10.41 5.28 13.19
N ASN A 148 10.88 6.39 13.75
CA ASN A 148 11.85 6.40 14.87
C ASN A 148 11.23 6.04 16.23
N ALA A 149 9.89 5.98 16.32
CA ALA A 149 9.09 5.52 17.46
C ALA A 149 7.60 5.42 17.04
N HIS A 150 6.77 4.75 17.87
CA HIS A 150 5.32 4.65 17.67
C HIS A 150 4.56 5.33 18.82
N THR A 151 3.68 6.28 18.48
CA THR A 151 2.80 6.89 19.46
C THR A 151 1.75 5.86 19.86
N LEU A 152 1.41 5.81 21.15
CA LEU A 152 0.31 4.98 21.62
C LEU A 152 -1.00 5.27 20.85
N ALA A 153 -1.21 6.54 20.47
CA ALA A 153 -2.38 7.00 19.71
C ALA A 153 -2.56 6.31 18.35
N CYS A 154 -1.47 5.94 17.65
CA CYS A 154 -1.54 5.22 16.39
C CYS A 154 -2.10 3.79 16.55
N VAL A 155 -2.01 3.22 17.76
CA VAL A 155 -2.50 1.86 18.07
C VAL A 155 -3.99 1.85 18.45
N VAL A 156 -4.54 2.97 18.94
CA VAL A 156 -5.90 3.01 19.52
C VAL A 156 -7.00 3.36 18.50
N ASN A 157 -6.65 3.95 17.35
CA ASN A 157 -7.62 4.46 16.36
C ASN A 157 -8.31 3.38 15.48
N PHE A 158 -8.14 2.09 15.79
CA PHE A 158 -8.76 0.96 15.07
C PHE A 158 -9.83 0.21 15.86
N ARG A 159 -10.43 0.85 16.89
CA ARG A 159 -11.57 0.28 17.64
C ARG A 159 -12.87 1.01 17.33
#